data_AF-A0A4Q2KXB0-F1
#
_entry.id   AF-A0A4Q2KXB0-F1
#
_cell.length_a   1.000
_cell.length_b   1.000
_cell.length_c   1.000
_cell.angle_alpha   90.00
_cell.angle_beta   90.00
_cell.angle_gamma   90.00
#
_symmetry.space_group_name_H-M   'P 1'
#
loop_
_entity.id
_entity.type
_entity.pdbx_description
1 polymer ?
#
loop_
_entity_poly.entity_id
_entity_poly.type
_entity_poly.pdbx_seq_one_letter_code
_entity_poly.pdbx_strand_id
1 'polypeptide(L)' 'MTETIIRSAARSLGAGDAVLAFDVGGTDTKSALVDASGTVLGLRRTPTPRDPADPAGAIVA' A
#
# COMPACT_ATOMS: atom_id res chain seq x y z
N MET A 1 -19.76 -26.06 -12.49
CA MET A 1 -19.87 -24.58 -12.51
C MET A 1 -18.55 -24.06 -11.96
N THR A 2 -17.66 -23.61 -12.84
CA THR A 2 -16.29 -23.22 -12.46
C THR A 2 -16.26 -21.70 -12.33
N GLU A 3 -16.06 -21.18 -11.12
CA GLU A 3 -15.87 -19.75 -10.92
C GLU A 3 -14.48 -19.34 -11.43
N THR A 4 -14.48 -18.42 -12.40
CA THR A 4 -13.26 -17.76 -12.86
C THR A 4 -12.96 -16.62 -11.89
N ILE A 5 -11.92 -16.78 -11.07
CA ILE A 5 -11.38 -15.70 -10.25
C ILE A 5 -10.68 -14.71 -11.19
N ILE A 6 -11.24 -13.50 -11.33
CA ILE A 6 -10.54 -12.38 -11.95
C ILE A 6 -9.36 -12.01 -11.03
N ARG A 7 -8.14 -12.39 -11.42
CA ARG A 7 -6.93 -11.87 -10.76
C ARG A 7 -6.78 -10.40 -11.14
N SER A 8 -6.87 -9.50 -10.16
CA SER A 8 -6.43 -8.12 -10.32
C SER A 8 -4.93 -8.11 -10.61
N ALA A 9 -4.55 -7.72 -11.82
CA ALA A 9 -3.15 -7.42 -12.12
C ALA A 9 -2.85 -6.00 -11.60
N ALA A 10 -2.09 -5.91 -10.52
CA ALA A 10 -1.59 -4.62 -10.03
C ALA A 10 -0.85 -3.89 -11.16
N ARG A 11 -1.19 -2.61 -11.38
CA ARG A 11 -0.48 -1.75 -12.34
C ARG A 11 0.89 -1.36 -11.74
N SER A 12 1.94 -1.41 -12.56
CA SER A 12 3.32 -1.14 -12.16
C SER A 12 3.58 0.34 -11.88
N LEU A 13 4.46 0.63 -10.93
CA LEU A 13 4.97 1.98 -10.65
C LEU A 13 6.16 2.26 -11.59
N GLY A 14 5.91 2.54 -12.86
CA GLY A 14 6.96 2.66 -13.91
C GLY A 14 7.38 4.09 -14.28
N ALA A 15 8.41 4.14 -15.14
CA ALA A 15 9.10 5.20 -15.91
C ALA A 15 9.32 6.62 -15.31
N GLY A 16 8.85 6.90 -14.10
CA GLY A 16 9.05 8.17 -13.40
C GLY A 16 10.11 8.09 -12.30
N ASP A 17 10.25 9.17 -11.53
CA ASP A 17 11.10 9.17 -10.33
C ASP A 17 10.64 8.09 -9.33
N ALA A 18 11.55 7.68 -8.45
CA ALA A 18 11.21 6.75 -7.38
C ALA A 18 10.10 7.32 -6.49
N VAL A 19 9.15 6.47 -6.12
CA VAL A 19 7.99 6.87 -5.30
C VAL A 19 7.97 6.12 -3.97
N LEU A 20 7.43 6.80 -2.96
CA LEU A 20 6.98 6.17 -1.72
C LEU A 20 5.49 5.82 -1.85
N ALA A 21 5.18 4.54 -1.88
CA ALA A 21 3.82 4.02 -1.97
C ALA A 21 3.33 3.62 -0.58
N PHE A 22 2.12 4.04 -0.22
CA PHE A 22 1.46 3.69 1.05
C PHE A 22 0.15 2.94 0.81
N ASP A 23 -0.02 1.81 1.50
CA ASP A 23 -1.27 1.04 1.59
C ASP A 23 -1.70 0.96 3.06
N VAL A 24 -2.73 1.72 3.41
CA VAL A 24 -3.25 1.84 4.78
C VAL A 24 -4.38 0.84 4.96
N GLY A 25 -4.11 -0.26 5.68
CA GLY A 25 -5.13 -1.20 6.13
C GLY A 25 -5.52 -0.98 7.59
N GLY A 26 -6.58 -1.65 8.07
CA GLY A 26 -7.03 -1.54 9.46
C GLY A 26 -6.11 -2.17 10.52
N THR A 27 -5.10 -2.94 10.10
CA THR A 27 -4.11 -3.56 11.00
C THR A 27 -2.73 -3.01 10.78
N ASP A 28 -2.27 -3.01 9.53
CA ASP A 28 -0.95 -2.53 9.17
C ASP A 28 -1.03 -1.50 8.04
N THR A 29 -0.23 -0.46 8.19
CA THR A 29 0.16 0.44 7.10
C THR A 29 1.44 -0.10 6.48
N LYS A 30 1.42 -0.22 5.16
CA LYS A 30 2.55 -0.70 4.37
C LYS A 30 3.13 0.49 3.63
N SER A 31 4.44 0.70 3.74
CA SER A 31 5.17 1.72 3.00
C SER A 31 6.25 1.06 2.16
N ALA A 32 6.30 1.35 0.87
CA ALA A 32 7.26 0.79 -0.06
C ALA A 32 7.99 1.88 -0.84
N LEU A 33 9.31 1.73 -1.02
CA LEU A 33 10.06 2.48 -2.02
C LEU A 33 10.00 1.72 -3.33
N VAL A 34 9.53 2.37 -4.39
CA VAL A 34 9.40 1.75 -5.71
C VAL A 34 10.14 2.59 -6.73
N ASP A 35 11.06 1.96 -7.45
CA ASP A 35 11.91 2.64 -8.41
C ASP A 35 11.22 2.91 -9.75
N ALA A 36 11.92 3.61 -10.65
CA ALA A 36 11.45 3.96 -11.98
C ALA A 36 11.08 2.78 -12.87
N SER A 37 11.49 1.55 -12.53
CA SER A 37 11.14 0.34 -13.28
C SER A 37 9.88 -0.35 -12.74
N GLY A 38 9.34 0.10 -11.60
CA GLY A 38 8.29 -0.59 -10.87
C GLY A 38 8.80 -1.60 -9.86
N THR A 39 10.10 -1.61 -9.59
CA THR A 39 10.71 -2.56 -8.64
C THR A 39 10.57 -2.03 -7.22
N VAL A 40 10.03 -2.87 -6.33
CA VAL A 40 9.97 -2.58 -4.90
C VAL A 40 11.36 -2.79 -4.29
N LEU A 41 12.01 -1.70 -3.87
CA LEU A 41 13.36 -1.72 -3.29
C LEU A 41 13.35 -1.99 -1.79
N GLY A 42 12.25 -1.67 -1.12
CA GLY A 42 12.09 -1.89 0.32
C GLY A 42 10.64 -1.83 0.74
N LEU A 43 10.29 -2.61 1.75
CA LEU A 43 8.95 -2.67 2.34
C LEU A 43 9.07 -2.58 3.86
N ARG A 44 8.32 -1.66 4.45
CA ARG A 44 8.11 -1.58 5.89
C ARG A 44 6.63 -1.78 6.20
N ARG A 45 6.37 -2.49 7.30
CA ARG A 45 5.05 -2.61 7.90
C ARG A 45 5.07 -1.94 9.27
N THR A 46 4.03 -1.18 9.55
CA THR A 46 3.77 -0.63 10.88
C THR A 46 2.34 -0.90 11.26
N PRO A 47 2.07 -1.20 12.54
CA PRO A 47 0.71 -1.19 13.04
C PRO A 47 0.04 0.13 12.69
N THR A 48 -1.15 0.05 12.09
CA THR A 48 -1.97 1.23 11.80
C THR A 48 -2.47 1.79 13.13
N PRO A 49 -2.25 3.08 13.44
CA PRO A 49 -2.88 3.71 14.59
C PRO A 49 -4.39 3.52 14.57
N ARG A 50 -4.99 3.28 15.74
CA ARG A 50 -6.42 3.02 15.86
C ARG A 50 -7.03 3.99 16.87
N ASP A 51 -8.01 4.75 16.41
CA ASP A 51 -8.92 5.50 17.26
C ASP A 51 -10.35 5.18 16.80
N PRO A 52 -11.20 4.57 17.64
CA PRO A 52 -12.57 4.27 17.25
C PRO A 52 -13.47 5.51 17.10
N ALA A 53 -13.09 6.64 17.71
CA ALA A 53 -13.83 7.90 17.63
C ALA A 53 -13.43 8.74 16.41
N ASP A 54 -12.16 8.68 15.99
CA ASP A 54 -11.66 9.35 14.77
C ASP A 54 -10.62 8.50 14.00
N PRO A 55 -11.08 7.51 13.22
CA PRO A 55 -10.17 6.61 12.50
C PRO A 55 -9.30 7.30 11.45
N ALA A 56 -9.80 8.37 10.83
CA ALA A 56 -9.05 9.09 9.80
C ALA A 56 -8.02 10.03 10.43
N GLY A 57 -8.41 10.75 11.50
CA GLY A 57 -7.50 11.59 12.28
C GLY A 57 -6.30 10.82 12.82
N ALA A 58 -6.51 9.58 13.27
CA ALA A 58 -5.44 8.72 13.76
C ALA A 58 -4.34 8.41 12.71
N ILE A 59 -4.63 8.53 11.41
CA ILE A 59 -3.67 8.25 10.32
C ILE A 59 -2.87 9.48 9.92
N VAL A 60 -3.45 10.68 10.02
CA VAL A 60 -2.86 11.93 9.53
C VAL A 60 -2.10 12.73 10.60
N ALA A 61 -2.20 12.32 11.87
CA ALA A 61 -1.61 12.98 13.03
C ALA A 61 -0.10 12.74 13.19
#